data_AF-A0AAX6G1J7-F1
#
_entry.id   AF-A0AAX6G1J7-F1
#
_cell.length_a   1.000
_cell.length_b   1.000
_cell.length_c   1.000
_cell.angle_alpha   90.00
_cell.angle_beta   90.00
_cell.angle_gamma   90.00
#
_symmetry.space_group_name_H-M   'P 1'
#
loop_
_entity.id
_entity.type
_entity.pdbx_description
1 polymer ?
#
loop_
_entity_poly.entity_id
_entity_poly.type
_entity_poly.pdbx_seq_one_letter_code
_entity_poly.pdbx_strand_id
1 'polypeptide(L)'
;MMILGVVVAHPPLLPAKILSNVSSSSPTKFTPFPSPLYFGTSKLKERGSLKASCSNKDNAHDPFDGFSVLSPDIPWDYKDVWSTFAAYFFILHIPLSFGGLSVIAQILDQPDLDPLTMVISTILLQTTESVGAFTLLHYTTKPQYNFSTFVSEMISSKQRSWVKASALGIGFLIGLALLTSTLADRLIGPKDVNNPILKDILLYSPTSKALGFFLYCFIAPVLEESVYRGFLLTSLASKMKWWQAVVISSFAFSIAHLSGDNSLQLFLIGCVLGSVYCWTGNVAAPFAVHSVYNATTLLVTSLS
;
A
#
# COMPACT_ATOMS: atom_id res chain seq x y z
N MET A 1 3.12 -4.94 -7.49
CA MET A 1 3.47 -6.33 -7.11
C MET A 1 4.57 -6.93 -8.00
N MET A 2 5.82 -6.46 -7.91
CA MET A 2 6.97 -7.21 -8.46
C MET A 2 7.21 -8.40 -7.54
N ILE A 3 6.95 -9.61 -8.04
CA ILE A 3 7.24 -10.88 -7.34
C ILE A 3 8.66 -10.78 -6.74
N LEU A 4 8.79 -10.93 -5.43
CA LEU A 4 10.09 -11.26 -4.87
C LEU A 4 10.36 -12.73 -5.07
N GLY A 5 11.57 -12.99 -5.56
CA GLY A 5 12.33 -14.12 -5.05
C GLY A 5 12.53 -13.94 -3.55
N VAL A 6 11.65 -14.56 -2.76
CA VAL A 6 12.05 -15.02 -1.43
C VAL A 6 12.87 -16.27 -1.68
N VAL A 7 14.16 -16.08 -1.98
CA VAL A 7 15.14 -17.09 -1.56
C VAL A 7 15.09 -17.04 -0.05
N VAL A 8 14.35 -17.96 0.56
CA VAL A 8 14.55 -18.28 1.97
C VAL A 8 16.02 -18.69 2.04
N ALA A 9 16.86 -17.78 2.54
CA ALA A 9 18.22 -18.13 2.92
C ALA A 9 18.08 -19.33 3.86
N HIS A 10 18.56 -20.50 3.43
CA HIS A 10 18.77 -21.60 4.36
C HIS A 10 19.61 -21.03 5.50
N PRO A 11 19.14 -21.07 6.76
CA PRO A 11 20.02 -20.74 7.87
C PRO A 11 21.20 -21.72 7.78
N PRO A 12 22.46 -21.25 7.92
CA PRO A 12 23.55 -22.19 8.07
C PRO A 12 23.19 -23.09 9.25
N LEU A 13 23.21 -24.41 9.02
CA LEU A 13 23.05 -25.43 10.05
C LEU A 13 24.07 -25.15 11.15
N LEU A 14 23.65 -24.43 12.19
CA LEU A 14 24.42 -24.29 13.40
C LEU A 14 24.33 -25.63 14.14
N PRO A 15 25.47 -26.25 14.48
CA PRO A 15 25.47 -27.52 15.16
C PRO A 15 24.81 -27.40 16.53
N ALA A 16 23.91 -28.35 16.81
CA ALA A 16 23.25 -28.51 18.09
C ALA A 16 24.26 -28.70 19.23
N LYS A 17 24.35 -27.69 20.11
CA LYS A 17 24.85 -27.70 21.51
C LYS A 17 24.93 -26.20 21.88
N ILE A 18 24.07 -25.66 22.73
CA ILE A 18 24.17 -25.73 24.19
C ILE A 18 22.80 -25.33 24.75
N LEU A 19 22.12 -26.29 25.39
CA LEU A 19 21.12 -26.03 26.43
C LEU A 19 21.88 -26.01 27.75
N SER A 20 21.76 -24.92 28.52
CA SER A 20 21.50 -25.01 29.96
C SER A 20 21.43 -23.62 30.61
N ASN A 21 20.48 -23.51 31.53
CA ASN A 21 20.43 -22.59 32.66
C ASN A 21 20.04 -21.13 32.37
N VAL A 22 18.75 -20.82 32.49
CA VAL A 22 18.30 -19.88 33.54
C VAL A 22 16.97 -20.38 34.11
N SER A 23 16.99 -20.63 35.42
CA SER A 23 15.89 -21.04 36.27
C SER A 23 14.97 -19.88 36.65
N SER A 24 13.69 -20.22 36.72
CA SER A 24 12.59 -19.61 37.48
C SER A 24 12.92 -18.68 38.66
N SER A 25 12.23 -17.54 38.72
CA SER A 25 11.80 -16.92 39.98
C SER A 25 10.39 -16.31 39.85
N SER A 26 9.54 -16.71 40.80
CA SER A 26 8.09 -16.50 40.97
C SER A 26 7.72 -15.08 41.50
N PRO A 27 6.41 -14.73 41.54
CA PRO A 27 5.94 -13.35 41.67
C PRO A 27 5.71 -12.92 43.12
N THR A 28 5.97 -11.64 43.43
CA THR A 28 5.66 -11.03 44.73
C THR A 28 4.35 -10.24 44.72
N LYS A 29 3.67 -10.34 45.87
CA LYS A 29 2.26 -10.11 46.17
C LYS A 29 1.83 -8.64 46.28
N PHE A 30 0.54 -8.43 46.05
CA PHE A 30 -0.33 -7.32 46.45
C PHE A 30 -0.39 -7.07 47.97
N THR A 31 -0.58 -5.81 48.37
CA THR A 31 -1.46 -5.35 49.49
C THR A 31 -1.82 -3.84 49.34
N PRO A 32 -2.89 -3.33 49.99
CA PRO A 32 -3.77 -2.27 49.43
C PRO A 32 -3.86 -0.93 50.22
N PHE A 33 -4.36 0.12 49.52
CA PHE A 33 -5.24 1.27 49.92
C PHE A 33 -4.91 2.13 51.19
N PRO A 34 -5.25 3.45 51.26
CA PRO A 34 -6.64 3.95 51.14
C PRO A 34 -6.88 5.31 50.45
N SER A 35 -8.15 5.50 50.07
CA SER A 35 -8.79 6.74 49.64
C SER A 35 -8.97 7.76 50.78
N PRO A 36 -9.40 9.00 50.47
CA PRO A 36 -10.41 9.66 51.29
C PRO A 36 -11.67 10.08 50.51
N LEU A 37 -12.75 10.14 51.28
CA LEU A 37 -14.14 10.42 50.96
C LEU A 37 -14.47 11.90 50.64
N TYR A 38 -15.45 12.06 49.75
CA TYR A 38 -16.63 12.94 49.75
C TYR A 38 -16.63 14.34 50.42
N PHE A 39 -16.97 15.34 49.61
CA PHE A 39 -17.99 16.40 49.82
C PHE A 39 -18.41 16.83 48.39
N GLY A 40 -19.64 17.11 47.97
CA GLY A 40 -20.88 17.50 48.62
C GLY A 40 -21.52 18.62 47.77
N THR A 41 -22.50 18.25 46.93
CA THR A 41 -23.61 19.06 46.36
C THR A 41 -23.33 20.36 45.58
N SER A 42 -23.84 20.44 44.33
CA SER A 42 -25.06 21.23 44.01
C SER A 42 -25.36 21.20 42.50
N LYS A 43 -26.65 21.07 42.18
CA LYS A 43 -27.21 21.26 40.83
C LYS A 43 -27.17 22.75 40.48
N LEU A 44 -26.66 23.11 39.30
CA LEU A 44 -27.11 24.29 38.58
C LEU A 44 -27.16 24.01 37.08
N LYS A 45 -28.33 24.31 36.53
CA LYS A 45 -28.74 24.23 35.14
C LYS A 45 -28.57 25.63 34.58
N GLU A 46 -27.72 25.84 33.57
CA GLU A 46 -27.87 26.99 32.70
C GLU A 46 -27.34 26.74 31.29
N ARG A 47 -28.18 27.13 30.34
CA ARG A 47 -28.00 27.20 28.88
C ARG A 47 -27.28 28.51 28.59
N GLY A 48 -26.31 28.52 27.68
CA GLY A 48 -25.90 29.78 27.05
C GLY A 48 -24.49 29.80 26.45
N SER A 49 -24.44 29.82 25.11
CA SER A 49 -23.48 30.55 24.28
C SER A 49 -21.97 30.38 24.55
N LEU A 50 -21.33 29.49 23.80
CA LEU A 50 -19.88 29.55 23.54
C LEU A 50 -19.65 29.98 22.08
N LYS A 51 -19.52 31.29 21.84
CA LYS A 51 -18.70 31.81 20.74
C LYS A 51 -17.31 32.10 21.31
N ALA A 52 -16.47 31.08 21.34
CA ALA A 52 -15.03 31.27 21.51
C ALA A 52 -14.42 31.43 20.11
N SER A 53 -14.30 32.68 19.66
CA SER A 53 -13.46 33.03 18.50
C SER A 53 -12.01 33.02 18.98
N CYS A 54 -11.31 31.91 18.73
CA CYS A 54 -9.87 31.82 19.00
C CYS A 54 -9.08 32.08 17.72
N SER A 55 -8.51 33.28 17.70
CA SER A 55 -7.21 33.68 17.16
C SER A 55 -6.82 33.20 15.76
N ASN A 56 -6.72 34.17 14.85
CA ASN A 56 -5.72 34.20 13.79
C ASN A 56 -4.39 33.68 14.36
N LYS A 57 -3.93 32.54 13.86
CA LYS A 57 -2.51 32.21 13.82
C LYS A 57 -2.02 32.64 12.46
N ASP A 58 -0.94 33.39 12.46
CA ASP A 58 -0.27 33.91 11.28
C ASP A 58 -0.11 32.82 10.22
N ASN A 59 -0.81 33.00 9.10
CA ASN A 59 -0.70 32.14 7.93
C ASN A 59 0.68 32.37 7.31
N ALA A 60 1.68 31.63 7.78
CA ALA A 60 2.73 31.19 6.88
C ALA A 60 2.02 30.35 5.80
N HIS A 61 1.71 30.97 4.66
CA HIS A 61 1.18 30.25 3.50
C HIS A 61 2.11 29.07 3.25
N ASP A 62 1.61 27.85 3.41
CA ASP A 62 2.39 26.68 3.02
C ASP A 62 2.56 26.78 1.50
N PRO A 63 3.79 26.76 0.96
CA PRO A 63 4.01 26.85 -0.49
C PRO A 63 3.29 25.73 -1.27
N PHE A 64 2.80 24.70 -0.58
CA PHE A 64 2.02 23.61 -1.15
C PHE A 64 0.50 23.69 -0.89
N ASP A 65 0.00 24.78 -0.29
CA ASP A 65 -1.44 25.03 -0.16
C ASP A 65 -2.07 25.18 -1.56
N GLY A 66 -3.05 24.33 -1.87
CA GLY A 66 -3.73 24.30 -3.17
C GLY A 66 -3.16 23.29 -4.19
N PHE A 67 -2.08 22.59 -3.86
CA PHE A 67 -1.62 21.47 -4.70
C PHE A 67 -2.62 20.31 -4.68
N SER A 68 -3.10 19.92 -3.50
CA SER A 68 -4.03 18.79 -3.37
C SER A 68 -5.49 19.22 -3.51
N VAL A 69 -6.28 18.41 -4.22
CA VAL A 69 -7.75 18.56 -4.33
C VAL A 69 -8.51 17.59 -3.44
N LEU A 70 -7.82 16.82 -2.59
CA LEU A 70 -8.47 15.82 -1.74
C LEU A 70 -9.31 16.51 -0.65
N SER A 71 -10.51 16.00 -0.44
CA SER A 71 -11.44 16.49 0.58
C SER A 71 -11.02 15.99 1.97
N PRO A 72 -11.13 16.83 3.02
CA PRO A 72 -11.01 16.38 4.39
C PRO A 72 -12.22 15.53 4.84
N ASP A 73 -13.33 15.57 4.10
CA ASP A 73 -14.50 14.73 4.37
C ASP A 73 -14.35 13.37 3.70
N ILE A 74 -14.24 12.32 4.52
CA ILE A 74 -13.93 10.95 4.09
C ILE A 74 -14.89 9.91 4.68
N PRO A 75 -15.14 8.79 3.97
CA PRO A 75 -16.08 7.76 4.42
C PRO A 75 -15.62 6.98 5.65
N TRP A 76 -14.33 6.99 6.00
CA TRP A 76 -13.75 6.20 7.09
C TRP A 76 -13.50 7.00 8.36
N ASP A 77 -13.60 6.36 9.53
CA ASP A 77 -13.16 6.98 10.80
C ASP A 77 -11.64 6.90 10.87
N TYR A 78 -11.00 8.06 11.10
CA TYR A 78 -9.55 8.16 11.20
C TYR A 78 -8.97 7.23 12.29
N LYS A 79 -9.72 6.99 13.37
CA LYS A 79 -9.30 6.09 14.46
C LYS A 79 -9.12 4.65 14.01
N ASP A 80 -9.90 4.23 13.01
CA ASP A 80 -9.95 2.85 12.53
C ASP A 80 -9.12 2.62 11.26
N VAL A 81 -8.51 3.66 10.70
CA VAL A 81 -7.71 3.59 9.46
C VAL A 81 -6.57 2.58 9.60
N TRP A 82 -5.79 2.67 10.68
CA TRP A 82 -4.66 1.78 10.90
C TRP A 82 -5.10 0.34 11.21
N SER A 83 -6.20 0.16 11.94
CA SER A 83 -6.76 -1.17 12.21
C SER A 83 -7.28 -1.82 10.93
N THR A 84 -7.98 -1.06 10.08
CA THR A 84 -8.46 -1.50 8.77
C THR A 84 -7.30 -1.82 7.84
N PHE A 85 -6.28 -0.95 7.79
CA PHE A 85 -5.09 -1.20 6.98
C PHE A 85 -4.32 -2.43 7.48
N ALA A 86 -4.18 -2.61 8.79
CA ALA A 86 -3.55 -3.81 9.36
C ALA A 86 -4.36 -5.07 9.05
N ALA A 87 -5.68 -5.03 9.12
CA ALA A 87 -6.54 -6.14 8.72
C ALA A 87 -6.35 -6.49 7.24
N TYR A 88 -6.36 -5.50 6.34
CA TYR A 88 -6.02 -5.70 4.94
C TYR A 88 -4.63 -6.34 4.81
N PHE A 89 -3.62 -5.76 5.45
CA PHE A 89 -2.24 -6.15 5.25
C PHE A 89 -1.93 -7.56 5.76
N PHE A 90 -2.31 -7.88 6.99
CA PHE A 90 -1.97 -9.14 7.64
C PHE A 90 -2.93 -10.29 7.34
N ILE A 91 -4.21 -9.99 7.07
CA ILE A 91 -5.23 -11.03 6.85
C ILE A 91 -5.43 -11.31 5.36
N LEU A 92 -5.31 -10.29 4.50
CA LEU A 92 -5.53 -10.43 3.06
C LEU A 92 -4.21 -10.39 2.27
N HIS A 93 -3.46 -9.30 2.36
CA HIS A 93 -2.31 -9.07 1.48
C HIS A 93 -1.20 -10.09 1.69
N ILE A 94 -0.67 -10.23 2.92
CA ILE A 94 0.44 -11.17 3.17
C ILE A 94 0.06 -12.61 2.77
N PRO A 95 -1.09 -13.17 3.21
CA PRO A 95 -1.44 -14.55 2.84
C PRO A 95 -1.72 -14.75 1.36
N LEU A 96 -2.38 -13.81 0.68
CA LEU A 96 -2.79 -14.01 -0.72
C LEU A 96 -1.70 -13.62 -1.72
N SER A 97 -0.91 -12.58 -1.42
CA SER A 97 0.19 -12.14 -2.28
C SER A 97 1.43 -13.04 -2.17
N PHE A 98 1.70 -13.65 -1.00
CA PHE A 98 2.89 -14.46 -0.77
C PHE A 98 2.61 -15.93 -0.43
N GLY A 99 1.40 -16.30 -0.01
CA GLY A 99 1.05 -17.67 0.40
C GLY A 99 0.44 -18.55 -0.70
N GLY A 100 0.65 -18.20 -1.98
CA GLY A 100 -0.01 -18.86 -3.11
C GLY A 100 0.41 -20.31 -3.40
N LEU A 101 -0.19 -20.91 -4.43
CA LEU A 101 0.04 -22.30 -4.83
C LEU A 101 1.52 -22.63 -5.07
N SER A 102 2.31 -21.68 -5.58
CA SER A 102 3.75 -21.87 -5.77
C SER A 102 4.50 -22.09 -4.45
N VAL A 103 4.12 -21.39 -3.37
CA VAL A 103 4.72 -21.56 -2.05
C VAL A 103 4.26 -22.86 -1.40
N ILE A 104 2.99 -23.25 -1.62
CA ILE A 104 2.48 -24.54 -1.15
C ILE A 104 3.23 -25.69 -1.84
N ALA A 105 3.46 -25.60 -3.15
CA ALA A 105 4.21 -26.61 -3.90
C ALA A 105 5.64 -26.78 -3.34
N GLN A 106 6.32 -25.66 -3.04
CA GLN A 106 7.65 -25.67 -2.43
C GLN A 106 7.64 -26.27 -1.02
N ILE A 107 6.66 -25.93 -0.19
CA ILE A 107 6.53 -26.49 1.18
C ILE A 107 6.26 -28.00 1.15
N LEU A 108 5.58 -28.50 0.11
CA LEU A 108 5.22 -29.90 -0.07
C LEU A 108 6.23 -30.70 -0.91
N ASP A 109 7.40 -30.13 -1.20
CA ASP A 109 8.44 -30.72 -2.06
C ASP A 109 7.89 -31.25 -3.41
N GLN A 110 6.91 -30.55 -3.98
CA GLN A 110 6.32 -30.88 -5.28
C GLN A 110 7.10 -30.20 -6.42
N PRO A 111 7.04 -30.73 -7.66
CA PRO A 111 7.61 -30.07 -8.82
C PRO A 111 7.07 -28.64 -8.96
N ASP A 112 7.92 -27.72 -9.40
CA ASP A 112 7.51 -26.34 -9.68
C ASP A 112 6.33 -26.32 -10.66
N LEU A 113 5.38 -25.44 -10.37
CA LEU A 113 4.21 -25.24 -11.23
C LEU A 113 4.66 -24.72 -12.59
N ASP A 114 4.03 -25.20 -13.65
CA ASP A 114 4.26 -24.64 -14.97
C ASP A 114 3.90 -23.13 -14.99
N PRO A 115 4.58 -22.30 -15.81
CA PRO A 115 4.40 -20.86 -15.78
C PRO A 115 2.96 -20.40 -16.05
N LEU A 116 2.19 -21.15 -16.86
CA LEU A 116 0.80 -20.83 -17.13
C LEU A 116 -0.09 -21.08 -15.88
N THR A 117 0.09 -22.20 -15.19
CA THR A 117 -0.59 -22.45 -13.91
C THR A 117 -0.19 -21.42 -12.85
N MET A 118 1.08 -21.01 -12.83
CA MET A 118 1.56 -19.98 -11.92
C MET A 118 0.84 -18.63 -12.13
N VAL A 119 0.74 -18.15 -13.38
CA VAL A 119 0.05 -16.88 -13.65
C VAL A 119 -1.45 -16.98 -13.41
N ILE A 120 -2.10 -18.10 -13.76
CA ILE A 120 -3.54 -18.31 -13.50
C ILE A 120 -3.82 -18.32 -12.00
N SER A 121 -3.05 -19.08 -11.22
CA SER A 121 -3.22 -19.13 -9.77
C SER A 121 -2.98 -17.77 -9.12
N THR A 122 -2.00 -17.00 -9.61
CA THR A 122 -1.73 -15.64 -9.12
C THR A 122 -2.87 -14.68 -9.46
N ILE A 123 -3.45 -14.78 -10.67
CA ILE A 123 -4.64 -14.00 -11.04
C ILE A 123 -5.81 -14.30 -10.09
N LEU A 124 -6.05 -15.57 -9.79
CA LEU A 124 -7.12 -15.98 -8.89
C LEU A 124 -6.89 -15.39 -7.49
N LEU A 125 -5.69 -15.54 -6.93
CA LEU A 125 -5.34 -14.99 -5.62
C LEU A 125 -5.46 -13.47 -5.57
N GLN A 126 -4.96 -12.77 -6.58
CA GLN A 126 -5.03 -11.31 -6.65
C GLN A 126 -6.48 -10.82 -6.80
N THR A 127 -7.30 -11.56 -7.54
CA THR A 127 -8.73 -11.25 -7.67
C THR A 127 -9.44 -11.48 -6.33
N THR A 128 -9.12 -12.57 -5.62
CA THR A 128 -9.63 -12.84 -4.28
C THR A 128 -9.20 -11.76 -3.29
N GLU A 129 -7.94 -11.32 -3.33
CA GLU A 129 -7.45 -10.23 -2.49
C GLU A 129 -8.19 -8.94 -2.80
N SER A 130 -8.42 -8.65 -4.08
CA SER A 130 -9.16 -7.47 -4.53
C SER A 130 -10.57 -7.47 -3.95
N VAL A 131 -11.31 -8.57 -4.13
CA VAL A 131 -12.67 -8.73 -3.60
C VAL A 131 -12.68 -8.60 -2.08
N GLY A 132 -11.73 -9.23 -1.39
CA GLY A 132 -11.56 -9.12 0.06
C GLY A 132 -11.30 -7.69 0.52
N ALA A 133 -10.42 -6.97 -0.16
CA ALA A 133 -10.09 -5.57 0.14
C ALA A 133 -11.30 -4.66 -0.06
N PHE A 134 -11.99 -4.75 -1.20
CA PHE A 134 -13.23 -3.98 -1.43
C PHE A 134 -14.31 -4.30 -0.40
N THR A 135 -14.46 -5.57 -0.01
CA THR A 135 -15.40 -6.00 1.03
C THR A 135 -15.05 -5.40 2.39
N LEU A 136 -13.77 -5.45 2.78
CA LEU A 136 -13.29 -4.86 4.02
C LEU A 136 -13.49 -3.34 4.05
N LEU A 137 -13.17 -2.64 2.95
CA LEU A 137 -13.36 -1.20 2.83
C LEU A 137 -14.84 -0.81 2.87
N HIS A 138 -15.71 -1.62 2.27
CA HIS A 138 -17.17 -1.44 2.35
C HIS A 138 -17.67 -1.55 3.79
N TYR A 139 -17.29 -2.60 4.52
CA TYR A 139 -17.74 -2.82 5.91
C TYR A 139 -17.21 -1.79 6.91
N THR A 140 -16.08 -1.16 6.62
CA THR A 140 -15.46 -0.13 7.47
C THR A 140 -15.92 1.29 7.10
N THR A 141 -16.75 1.43 6.07
CA THR A 141 -17.35 2.71 5.69
C THR A 141 -18.38 3.12 6.75
N LYS A 142 -18.35 4.40 7.18
CA LYS A 142 -19.32 4.91 8.14
C LYS A 142 -20.75 4.78 7.59
N PRO A 143 -21.77 4.48 8.42
CA PRO A 143 -23.14 4.21 7.97
C PRO A 143 -23.80 5.31 7.13
N GLN A 144 -23.37 6.57 7.27
CA GLN A 144 -23.92 7.70 6.53
C GLN A 144 -23.38 7.84 5.10
N TYR A 145 -22.31 7.13 4.73
CA TYR A 145 -21.75 7.15 3.37
C TYR A 145 -22.17 5.91 2.59
N ASN A 146 -22.40 6.08 1.30
CA ASN A 146 -22.56 4.97 0.38
C ASN A 146 -21.20 4.68 -0.29
N PHE A 147 -20.64 3.49 -0.02
CA PHE A 147 -19.35 3.07 -0.56
C PHE A 147 -19.30 3.13 -2.09
N SER A 148 -20.35 2.68 -2.78
CA SER A 148 -20.40 2.68 -4.24
C SER A 148 -20.40 4.09 -4.82
N THR A 149 -21.06 5.04 -4.16
CA THR A 149 -21.03 6.46 -4.55
C THR A 149 -19.62 7.03 -4.39
N PHE A 150 -18.95 6.72 -3.28
CA PHE A 150 -17.57 7.17 -3.05
C PHE A 150 -16.59 6.63 -4.10
N VAL A 151 -16.67 5.33 -4.42
CA VAL A 151 -15.85 4.72 -5.48
C VAL A 151 -16.14 5.39 -6.83
N SER A 152 -17.40 5.68 -7.14
CA SER A 152 -17.79 6.40 -8.36
C SER A 152 -17.20 7.82 -8.40
N GLU A 153 -17.24 8.55 -7.29
CA GLU A 153 -16.66 9.90 -7.17
C GLU A 153 -15.15 9.89 -7.35
N MET A 154 -14.44 8.90 -6.79
CA MET A 154 -13.00 8.73 -6.98
C MET A 154 -12.59 8.49 -8.45
N ILE A 155 -13.48 7.93 -9.28
CA ILE A 155 -13.24 7.70 -10.71
C ILE A 155 -13.71 8.89 -11.54
N SER A 156 -14.75 9.59 -11.08
CA SER A 156 -15.43 10.64 -11.82
C SER A 156 -14.87 12.04 -11.58
N SER A 157 -14.05 12.27 -10.54
CA SER A 157 -13.55 13.61 -10.18
C SER A 157 -13.00 14.39 -11.39
N LYS A 158 -13.66 15.52 -11.70
CA LYS A 158 -13.47 16.33 -12.94
C LYS A 158 -12.73 17.64 -12.73
N GLN A 159 -12.22 17.92 -11.53
CA GLN A 159 -11.69 19.25 -11.22
C GLN A 159 -10.43 19.57 -12.05
N ARG A 160 -9.61 18.56 -12.35
CA ARG A 160 -8.40 18.67 -13.16
C ARG A 160 -8.35 17.54 -14.19
N SER A 161 -7.72 17.80 -15.33
CA SER A 161 -7.57 16.80 -16.39
C SER A 161 -6.64 15.67 -15.93
N TRP A 162 -7.23 14.55 -15.52
CA TRP A 162 -6.50 13.37 -15.07
C TRP A 162 -5.59 12.83 -16.18
N VAL A 163 -6.01 12.91 -17.45
CA VAL A 163 -5.22 12.46 -18.61
C VAL A 163 -3.90 13.22 -18.74
N LYS A 164 -3.93 14.56 -18.63
CA LYS A 164 -2.71 15.38 -18.69
C LYS A 164 -1.79 15.10 -17.50
N ALA A 165 -2.37 14.95 -16.32
CA ALA A 165 -1.63 14.62 -15.11
C ALA A 165 -0.97 13.22 -15.22
N SER A 166 -1.68 12.23 -15.78
CA SER A 166 -1.13 10.91 -16.06
C SER A 166 0.00 10.96 -17.08
N ALA A 167 -0.15 11.70 -18.18
CA ALA A 167 0.90 11.83 -19.18
C ALA A 167 2.19 12.45 -18.59
N LEU A 168 2.03 13.51 -17.78
CA LEU A 168 3.16 14.13 -17.07
C LEU A 168 3.77 13.17 -16.03
N GLY A 169 2.91 12.47 -15.27
CA GLY A 169 3.32 11.48 -14.28
C GLY A 169 4.08 10.32 -14.88
N ILE A 170 3.66 9.81 -16.05
CA ILE A 170 4.34 8.77 -16.82
C ILE A 170 5.73 9.25 -17.25
N GLY A 171 5.80 10.43 -17.88
CA GLY A 171 7.07 10.99 -18.32
C GLY A 171 8.05 11.20 -17.16
N PHE A 172 7.57 11.75 -16.05
CA PHE A 172 8.36 11.93 -14.84
C PHE A 172 8.81 10.59 -14.25
N LEU A 173 7.93 9.60 -14.14
CA LEU A 173 8.22 8.31 -13.54
C LEU A 173 9.23 7.50 -14.36
N ILE A 174 9.08 7.48 -15.69
CA ILE A 174 10.04 6.82 -16.59
C ILE A 174 11.39 7.54 -16.51
N GLY A 175 11.40 8.87 -16.56
CA GLY A 175 12.64 9.65 -16.41
C GLY A 175 13.34 9.38 -15.08
N LEU A 176 12.58 9.33 -13.98
CA LEU A 176 13.09 9.00 -12.66
C LEU A 176 13.66 7.57 -12.61
N ALA A 177 12.97 6.59 -13.19
CA ALA A 177 13.42 5.20 -13.23
C ALA A 177 14.70 5.01 -14.05
N LEU A 178 14.84 5.72 -15.18
CA LEU A 178 16.08 5.73 -15.95
C LEU A 178 17.22 6.39 -15.18
N LEU A 179 16.94 7.49 -14.49
CA LEU A 179 17.93 8.18 -13.66
C LEU A 179 18.40 7.31 -12.49
N THR A 180 17.47 6.68 -11.76
CA THR A 180 17.82 5.80 -10.63
C THR A 180 18.56 4.55 -11.09
N SER A 181 18.17 3.97 -12.22
CA SER A 181 18.87 2.83 -12.83
C SER A 181 20.31 3.18 -13.24
N THR A 182 20.49 4.26 -14.00
CA THR A 182 21.85 4.71 -14.39
C THR A 182 22.72 5.09 -13.20
N LEU A 183 22.15 5.66 -12.15
CA LEU A 183 22.88 5.96 -10.92
C LEU A 183 23.25 4.68 -10.16
N ALA A 184 22.34 3.71 -10.06
CA ALA A 184 22.60 2.43 -9.44
C ALA A 184 23.73 1.67 -10.16
N ASP A 185 23.72 1.63 -11.49
CA ASP A 185 24.78 1.01 -12.29
C ASP A 185 26.15 1.64 -12.04
N ARG A 186 26.19 2.95 -11.79
CA ARG A 186 27.43 3.69 -11.53
C ARG A 186 27.94 3.50 -10.10
N LEU A 187 27.06 3.36 -9.12
CA LEU A 187 27.42 3.30 -7.70
C LEU A 187 27.62 1.87 -7.19
N ILE A 188 26.75 0.95 -7.60
CA ILE A 188 26.66 -0.43 -7.08
C ILE A 188 27.16 -1.43 -8.13
N GLY A 189 27.14 -1.03 -9.40
CA GLY A 189 27.43 -1.90 -10.54
C GLY A 189 26.15 -2.43 -11.19
N PRO A 190 26.21 -2.85 -12.47
CA PRO A 190 25.06 -3.36 -13.18
C PRO A 190 24.55 -4.63 -12.51
N LYS A 191 23.30 -4.58 -12.05
CA LYS A 191 22.56 -5.75 -11.59
C LYS A 191 21.43 -6.01 -12.57
N ASP A 192 21.30 -7.25 -13.00
CA ASP A 192 20.13 -7.66 -13.75
C ASP A 192 18.89 -7.48 -12.87
N VAL A 193 17.99 -6.57 -13.27
CA VAL A 193 16.68 -6.36 -12.64
C VAL A 193 15.70 -7.49 -13.03
N ASN A 194 16.23 -8.61 -13.52
CA ASN A 194 15.46 -9.69 -14.08
C ASN A 194 14.88 -10.55 -12.99
N ASN A 195 13.55 -10.57 -12.91
CA ASN A 195 12.84 -11.59 -12.17
C ASN A 195 12.73 -12.84 -13.08
N PRO A 196 13.44 -13.94 -12.77
CA PRO A 196 13.47 -15.13 -13.63
C PRO A 196 12.07 -15.75 -13.78
N ILE A 197 11.30 -15.80 -12.69
CA ILE A 197 9.93 -16.33 -12.70
C ILE A 197 9.04 -15.51 -13.65
N LEU A 198 9.15 -14.20 -13.59
CA LEU A 198 8.40 -13.32 -14.49
C LEU A 198 8.82 -13.51 -15.94
N LYS A 199 10.12 -13.62 -16.21
CA LYS A 199 10.65 -13.88 -17.56
C LYS A 199 10.14 -15.22 -18.11
N ASP A 200 10.10 -16.27 -17.29
CA ASP A 200 9.56 -17.58 -17.66
C ASP A 200 8.07 -17.49 -18.03
N ILE A 201 7.25 -16.81 -17.22
CA ILE A 201 5.83 -16.55 -17.53
C ILE A 201 5.68 -15.82 -18.87
N LEU A 202 6.52 -14.82 -19.14
CA LEU A 202 6.44 -14.02 -20.36
C LEU A 202 6.90 -14.79 -21.60
N LEU A 203 7.86 -15.71 -21.48
CA LEU A 203 8.42 -16.45 -22.61
C LEU A 203 7.75 -17.81 -22.87
N TYR A 204 6.98 -18.34 -21.90
CA TYR A 204 6.39 -19.67 -21.98
C TYR A 204 5.37 -19.86 -23.13
N SER A 205 4.36 -18.99 -23.23
CA SER A 205 3.35 -19.06 -24.29
C SER A 205 2.65 -17.72 -24.52
N PRO A 206 2.00 -17.48 -25.68
CA PRO A 206 1.24 -16.25 -25.93
C PRO A 206 0.15 -16.01 -24.89
N THR A 207 -0.54 -17.07 -24.45
CA THR A 207 -1.57 -17.01 -23.41
C THR A 207 -0.98 -16.62 -22.07
N SER A 208 0.13 -17.25 -21.66
CA SER A 208 0.83 -16.93 -20.41
C SER A 208 1.29 -15.47 -20.39
N LYS A 209 1.89 -14.99 -21.50
CA LYS A 209 2.28 -13.60 -21.67
C LYS A 209 1.08 -12.66 -21.54
N ALA A 210 -0.01 -12.93 -22.25
CA ALA A 210 -1.22 -12.09 -22.20
C ALA A 210 -1.82 -12.01 -20.79
N LEU A 211 -1.89 -13.15 -20.08
CA LEU A 211 -2.33 -13.20 -18.69
C LEU A 211 -1.39 -12.46 -17.75
N GLY A 212 -0.07 -12.54 -17.96
CA GLY A 212 0.91 -11.77 -17.21
C GLY A 212 0.69 -10.26 -17.36
N PHE A 213 0.55 -9.77 -18.60
CA PHE A 213 0.21 -8.36 -18.85
C PHE A 213 -1.11 -7.96 -18.21
N PHE A 214 -2.15 -8.80 -18.30
CA PHE A 214 -3.44 -8.51 -17.67
C PHE A 214 -3.34 -8.42 -16.13
N LEU A 215 -2.60 -9.34 -15.51
CA LEU A 215 -2.34 -9.33 -14.07
C LEU A 215 -1.63 -8.04 -13.62
N TYR A 216 -0.47 -7.74 -14.19
CA TYR A 216 0.40 -6.66 -13.70
C TYR A 216 0.01 -5.27 -14.19
N CYS A 217 -0.66 -5.15 -15.33
CA CYS A 217 -1.06 -3.85 -15.87
C CYS A 217 -2.52 -3.50 -15.55
N PHE A 218 -3.32 -4.45 -15.06
CA PHE A 218 -4.72 -4.20 -14.75
C PHE A 218 -5.11 -4.64 -13.33
N ILE A 219 -5.10 -5.95 -13.04
CA ILE A 219 -5.62 -6.46 -11.77
C ILE A 219 -4.85 -5.89 -10.57
N ALA A 220 -3.52 -5.99 -10.59
CA ALA A 220 -2.69 -5.52 -9.49
C ALA A 220 -2.80 -3.99 -9.29
N PRO A 221 -2.65 -3.14 -10.33
CA PRO A 221 -2.86 -1.69 -10.16
C PRO A 221 -4.26 -1.31 -9.68
N VAL A 222 -5.33 -1.99 -10.11
CA VAL A 222 -6.69 -1.70 -9.60
C VAL A 222 -6.75 -1.86 -8.08
N LEU A 223 -6.25 -2.98 -7.56
CA LEU A 223 -6.21 -3.25 -6.12
C LEU A 223 -5.29 -2.26 -5.40
N GLU A 224 -4.06 -2.13 -5.85
CA GLU A 224 -3.04 -1.31 -5.20
C GLU A 224 -3.46 0.17 -5.16
N GLU A 225 -3.95 0.74 -6.28
CA GLU A 225 -4.41 2.14 -6.27
C GLU A 225 -5.65 2.34 -5.40
N SER A 226 -6.57 1.38 -5.37
CA SER A 226 -7.77 1.48 -4.54
C SER A 226 -7.43 1.50 -3.04
N VAL A 227 -6.50 0.64 -2.60
CA VAL A 227 -6.11 0.55 -1.18
C VAL A 227 -5.16 1.68 -0.78
N TYR A 228 -4.08 1.90 -1.53
CA TYR A 228 -3.05 2.84 -1.10
C TYR A 228 -3.42 4.30 -1.39
N ARG A 229 -4.11 4.59 -2.51
CA ARG A 229 -4.49 5.97 -2.89
C ARG A 229 -5.91 6.24 -2.43
N GLY A 230 -6.85 5.40 -2.88
CA GLY A 230 -8.26 5.55 -2.58
C GLY A 230 -8.59 5.55 -1.09
N PHE A 231 -8.02 4.59 -0.34
CA PHE A 231 -8.26 4.45 1.08
C PHE A 231 -7.18 5.10 1.95
N LEU A 232 -5.94 4.57 1.97
CA LEU A 232 -4.94 4.94 2.96
C LEU A 232 -4.50 6.41 2.83
N LEU A 233 -4.06 6.82 1.64
CA LEU A 233 -3.62 8.19 1.37
C LEU A 233 -4.75 9.20 1.61
N THR A 234 -5.94 8.97 1.06
CA THR A 234 -7.13 9.81 1.30
C THR A 234 -7.43 9.94 2.79
N SER A 235 -7.37 8.83 3.52
CA SER A 235 -7.66 8.82 4.95
C SER A 235 -6.65 9.62 5.76
N LEU A 236 -5.36 9.47 5.46
CA LEU A 236 -4.28 10.23 6.10
C LEU A 236 -4.38 11.72 5.77
N ALA A 237 -4.56 12.07 4.49
CA ALA A 237 -4.66 13.45 4.01
C ALA A 237 -5.84 14.22 4.64
N SER A 238 -6.84 13.53 5.18
CA SER A 238 -7.94 14.19 5.93
C SER A 238 -7.52 14.80 7.28
N LYS A 239 -6.38 14.39 7.84
CA LYS A 239 -5.88 14.83 9.17
C LYS A 239 -4.47 15.39 9.18
N MET A 240 -3.74 15.30 8.07
CA MET A 240 -2.38 15.82 7.97
C MET A 240 -2.13 16.44 6.59
N LYS A 241 -0.96 17.06 6.41
CA LYS A 241 -0.61 17.66 5.11
C LYS A 241 -0.52 16.58 4.04
N TRP A 242 -0.98 16.87 2.83
CA TRP A 242 -1.04 15.91 1.73
C TRP A 242 0.32 15.25 1.46
N TRP A 243 1.44 15.99 1.53
CA TRP A 243 2.77 15.45 1.27
C TRP A 243 3.23 14.48 2.36
N GLN A 244 2.80 14.68 3.62
CA GLN A 244 3.07 13.73 4.71
C GLN A 244 2.29 12.43 4.47
N ALA A 245 1.03 12.57 4.07
CA ALA A 245 0.18 11.43 3.73
C ALA A 245 0.77 10.64 2.54
N VAL A 246 1.28 11.32 1.51
CA VAL A 246 1.98 10.69 0.37
C VAL A 246 3.21 9.92 0.84
N VAL A 247 4.06 10.51 1.67
CA VAL A 247 5.27 9.83 2.18
C VAL A 247 4.89 8.57 2.96
N ILE A 248 3.93 8.67 3.88
CA ILE A 248 3.51 7.54 4.73
C ILE A 248 2.86 6.44 3.88
N SER A 249 1.95 6.78 2.97
CA SER A 249 1.29 5.77 2.12
C SER A 249 2.29 5.10 1.16
N SER A 250 3.27 5.85 0.66
CA SER A 250 4.30 5.33 -0.24
C SER A 250 5.28 4.42 0.48
N PHE A 251 5.57 4.70 1.75
CA PHE A 251 6.37 3.82 2.59
C PHE A 251 5.62 2.51 2.88
N ALA A 252 4.34 2.59 3.22
CA ALA A 252 3.48 1.40 3.38
C ALA A 252 3.41 0.56 2.09
N PHE A 253 3.23 1.21 0.94
CA PHE A 253 3.27 0.57 -0.38
C PHE A 253 4.59 -0.16 -0.63
N SER A 254 5.73 0.49 -0.35
CA SER A 254 7.05 -0.12 -0.51
C SER A 254 7.25 -1.33 0.40
N ILE A 255 6.86 -1.24 1.68
CA ILE A 255 6.98 -2.35 2.63
C ILE A 255 6.11 -3.52 2.20
N ALA A 256 4.92 -3.25 1.69
CA ALA A 256 3.98 -4.29 1.30
C ALA A 256 4.51 -5.21 0.19
N HIS A 257 5.35 -4.65 -0.67
CA HIS A 257 6.02 -5.43 -1.68
C HIS A 257 7.08 -6.38 -1.12
N LEU A 258 7.55 -6.20 0.12
CA LEU A 258 8.61 -6.97 0.77
C LEU A 258 9.92 -7.04 -0.05
N SER A 259 10.17 -6.06 -0.94
CA SER A 259 11.32 -6.07 -1.86
C SER A 259 12.54 -5.38 -1.29
N GLY A 260 13.48 -6.13 -0.71
CA GLY A 260 14.71 -5.53 -0.17
C GLY A 260 15.44 -4.64 -1.19
N ASP A 261 15.80 -5.20 -2.34
CA ASP A 261 16.59 -4.49 -3.36
C ASP A 261 15.81 -3.38 -4.06
N ASN A 262 14.49 -3.52 -4.24
CA ASN A 262 13.68 -2.55 -4.97
C ASN A 262 12.89 -1.58 -4.06
N SER A 263 13.05 -1.66 -2.74
CA SER A 263 12.27 -0.84 -1.78
C SER A 263 12.36 0.66 -2.08
N LEU A 264 13.57 1.18 -2.32
CA LEU A 264 13.73 2.60 -2.63
C LEU A 264 13.00 3.00 -3.92
N GLN A 265 13.11 2.19 -4.97
CA GLN A 265 12.44 2.42 -6.24
C GLN A 265 10.92 2.38 -6.08
N LEU A 266 10.39 1.40 -5.34
CA LEU A 266 8.97 1.26 -5.04
C LEU A 266 8.42 2.41 -4.20
N PHE A 267 9.19 2.90 -3.23
CA PHE A 267 8.86 4.10 -2.47
C PHE A 267 8.75 5.33 -3.38
N LEU A 268 9.71 5.53 -4.29
CA LEU A 268 9.70 6.65 -5.24
C LEU A 268 8.53 6.59 -6.23
N ILE A 269 8.24 5.39 -6.78
CA ILE A 269 7.02 5.15 -7.56
C ILE A 269 5.79 5.50 -6.74
N GLY A 270 5.77 5.04 -5.49
CA GLY A 270 4.76 5.35 -4.48
C GLY A 270 4.44 6.84 -4.41
N CYS A 271 5.49 7.65 -4.25
CA CYS A 271 5.42 9.09 -4.11
C CYS A 271 4.87 9.78 -5.36
N VAL A 272 5.29 9.34 -6.55
CA VAL A 272 4.80 9.90 -7.83
C VAL A 272 3.31 9.64 -7.98
N LEU A 273 2.88 8.39 -7.81
CA LEU A 273 1.48 7.98 -7.91
C LEU A 273 0.61 8.71 -6.87
N GLY A 274 1.09 8.80 -5.62
CA GLY A 274 0.41 9.56 -4.56
C GLY A 274 0.28 11.05 -4.89
N SER A 275 1.33 11.66 -5.45
CA SER A 275 1.30 13.07 -5.86
C SER A 275 0.33 13.32 -7.01
N VAL A 276 0.32 12.43 -8.02
CA VAL A 276 -0.64 12.49 -9.14
C VAL A 276 -2.06 12.38 -8.62
N TYR A 277 -2.33 11.46 -7.68
CA TYR A 277 -3.64 11.32 -7.06
C TYR A 277 -4.03 12.54 -6.24
N CYS A 278 -3.13 13.08 -5.40
CA CYS A 278 -3.39 14.30 -4.64
C CYS A 278 -3.74 15.47 -5.56
N TRP A 279 -3.06 15.58 -6.72
CA TRP A 279 -3.32 16.63 -7.70
C TRP A 279 -4.66 16.46 -8.43
N THR A 280 -5.05 15.23 -8.79
CA THR A 280 -6.25 14.98 -9.61
C THR A 280 -7.51 14.69 -8.82
N GLY A 281 -7.38 14.11 -7.62
CA GLY A 281 -8.48 13.50 -6.87
C GLY A 281 -9.12 12.33 -7.60
N ASN A 282 -8.45 11.77 -8.61
CA ASN A 282 -8.99 10.76 -9.51
C ASN A 282 -8.07 9.53 -9.54
N VAL A 283 -8.56 8.37 -9.09
CA VAL A 283 -7.77 7.13 -9.00
C VAL A 283 -7.41 6.55 -10.38
N ALA A 284 -8.14 6.90 -11.44
CA ALA A 284 -7.76 6.52 -12.81
C ALA A 284 -6.42 7.14 -13.22
N ALA A 285 -6.05 8.29 -12.63
CA ALA A 285 -4.81 8.98 -12.94
C ALA A 285 -3.55 8.20 -12.53
N PRO A 286 -3.37 7.84 -11.23
CA PRO A 286 -2.26 6.99 -10.81
C PRO A 286 -2.38 5.57 -11.38
N PHE A 287 -3.60 5.02 -11.55
CA PHE A 287 -3.78 3.72 -12.21
C PHE A 287 -3.13 3.71 -13.59
N ALA A 288 -3.42 4.70 -14.45
CA ALA A 288 -2.82 4.77 -15.77
C ALA A 288 -1.28 4.90 -15.73
N VAL A 289 -0.75 5.72 -14.80
CA VAL A 289 0.70 5.88 -14.62
C VAL A 289 1.35 4.56 -14.22
N HIS A 290 0.76 3.88 -13.25
CA HIS A 290 1.24 2.60 -12.72
C HIS A 290 1.16 1.49 -13.77
N SER A 291 0.03 1.35 -14.46
CA SER A 291 -0.16 0.38 -15.53
C SER A 291 0.86 0.55 -16.66
N VAL A 292 1.14 1.79 -17.07
CA VAL A 292 2.14 2.06 -18.12
C VAL A 292 3.55 1.76 -17.63
N TYR A 293 3.87 2.10 -16.38
CA TYR A 293 5.16 1.73 -15.78
C TYR A 293 5.37 0.21 -15.73
N ASN A 294 4.35 -0.54 -15.30
CA ASN A 294 4.40 -2.00 -15.27
C ASN A 294 4.51 -2.58 -16.68
N ALA A 295 3.72 -2.08 -17.64
CA ALA A 295 3.80 -2.51 -19.03
C ALA A 295 5.19 -2.27 -19.64
N THR A 296 5.81 -1.12 -19.34
CA THR A 296 7.17 -0.79 -19.78
C THR A 296 8.16 -1.79 -19.20
N THR A 297 8.04 -2.09 -17.90
CA THR A 297 8.90 -3.07 -17.23
C THR A 297 8.75 -4.47 -17.84
N LEU A 298 7.52 -4.95 -18.04
CA LEU A 298 7.26 -6.25 -18.69
C LEU A 298 7.79 -6.33 -20.12
N LEU A 299 7.67 -5.24 -20.88
CA LEU A 299 8.19 -5.16 -22.24
C LEU A 299 9.71 -5.26 -22.24
N VAL A 300 10.39 -4.52 -21.36
CA VAL A 300 11.84 -4.60 -21.20
C VAL A 300 12.26 -6.02 -20.81
N THR A 301 11.61 -6.62 -19.81
CA THR A 301 11.89 -8.01 -19.38
C THR A 301 11.67 -9.04 -20.49
N SER A 302 10.71 -8.79 -21.39
CA SER A 302 10.46 -9.68 -22.53
C SER A 302 11.51 -9.57 -23.64
N LEU A 303 12.28 -8.47 -23.68
CA LEU A 303 13.26 -8.16 -24.72
C LEU A 303 14.71 -8.39 -24.27
N SER A 304 14.97 -8.36 -22.97
CA SER A 304 16.23 -8.77 -22.33
C SER A 304 16.33 -10.29 -22.25
#